data_AF-A0A965DBS2-F1
#
_entry.id   AF-A0A965DBS2-F1
#
_cell.length_a   1.000
_cell.length_b   1.000
_cell.length_c   1.000
_cell.angle_alpha   90.00
_cell.angle_beta   90.00
_cell.angle_gamma   90.00
#
_symmetry.space_group_name_H-M   'P 1'
#
loop_
_entity.id
_entity.type
_entity.pdbx_description
1 polymer ?
#
loop_
_entity_poly.entity_id
_entity_poly.type
_entity_poly.pdbx_seq_one_letter_code
_entity_poly.pdbx_strand_id
1 'polypeptide(L)' 'MNVNVPSTKTIILVGLAGCLLTSVAGVSGAMLMSGWELSGGWSEWARRLGLGYPCACLVVLLVFPRLVPKMTRFLEQR' A
#
# COMPACT_ATOMS: atom_id res chain seq x y z
N MET A 1 -3.32 32.32 2.80
CA MET A 1 -3.79 31.13 2.04
C MET A 1 -3.73 29.95 2.99
N ASN A 2 -4.86 29.37 3.35
CA ASN A 2 -4.91 28.23 4.28
C ASN A 2 -4.47 27.00 3.48
N VAL A 3 -3.17 26.67 3.56
CA VAL A 3 -2.62 25.50 2.87
C VAL A 3 -3.26 24.29 3.53
N ASN A 4 -4.17 23.63 2.82
CA ASN A 4 -4.90 22.45 3.29
C ASN A 4 -3.94 21.24 3.31
N VAL A 5 -2.93 21.29 4.19
CA VAL A 5 -1.94 20.22 4.32
C VAL A 5 -2.65 19.01 4.93
N PRO A 6 -2.73 17.88 4.21
CA PRO A 6 -3.38 16.69 4.73
C PRO A 6 -2.71 16.24 6.02
N SER A 7 -3.52 15.98 7.05
CA SER A 7 -3.04 15.50 8.34
C SER A 7 -2.23 14.22 8.15
N THR A 8 -1.14 14.06 8.92
CA THR A 8 -0.31 12.85 8.92
C THR A 8 -1.14 11.58 9.09
N LYS A 9 -2.22 11.65 9.89
CA LYS A 9 -3.16 10.54 10.07
C LYS A 9 -3.85 10.15 8.77
N THR A 10 -4.29 11.12 7.97
CA THR A 10 -4.92 10.89 6.66
C THR A 10 -3.93 10.28 5.68
N ILE A 11 -2.69 10.78 5.63
CA ILE A 11 -1.63 10.25 4.76
C ILE A 11 -1.36 8.78 5.09
N ILE A 12 -1.23 8.45 6.37
CA ILE A 12 -1.02 7.06 6.82
C ILE A 12 -2.23 6.19 6.47
N LEU A 13 -3.45 6.66 6.73
CA LEU A 13 -4.67 5.89 6.47
C LEU A 13 -4.83 5.55 4.98
N VAL A 14 -4.65 6.55 4.11
CA VAL A 14 -4.71 6.38 2.66
C VAL A 14 -3.56 5.49 2.17
N GLY A 15 -2.36 5.65 2.73
CA GLY A 15 -1.22 4.79 2.42
C GLY A 15 -1.47 3.33 2.78
N LEU A 16 -2.02 3.05 3.97
CA LEU A 16 -2.35 1.70 4.42
C LEU A 16 -3.42 1.07 3.52
N ALA A 17 -4.49 1.82 3.23
CA ALA A 17 -5.56 1.35 2.34
C ALA A 17 -5.04 1.05 0.91
N GLY A 18 -4.23 1.96 0.36
CA GLY A 18 -3.60 1.77 -0.95
C GLY A 18 -2.68 0.55 -0.99
N CYS A 19 -1.78 0.42 -0.02
CA CYS A 19 -0.87 -0.73 0.08
C CYS A 19 -1.60 -2.05 0.28
N LEU A 20 -2.74 -2.06 1.00
CA LEU A 20 -3.58 -3.24 1.14
C LEU A 20 -4.13 -3.67 -0.22
N LEU A 21 -4.75 -2.73 -0.95
CA LEU A 21 -5.33 -2.99 -2.27
C LEU A 21 -4.27 -3.45 -3.28
N THR A 22 -3.10 -2.82 -3.30
CA THR A 22 -1.99 -3.23 -4.17
C THR A 22 -1.49 -4.63 -3.82
N SER A 23 -1.35 -4.96 -2.53
CA SER A 23 -0.92 -6.29 -2.10
C SER A 23 -1.95 -7.36 -2.51
N VAL A 24 -3.24 -7.08 -2.32
CA VAL A 24 -4.33 -7.97 -2.74
C VAL A 24 -4.30 -8.18 -4.24
N ALA A 25 -4.23 -7.10 -5.02
CA ALA A 25 -4.19 -7.19 -6.48
C ALA A 25 -2.95 -7.96 -6.97
N GLY A 26 -1.77 -7.68 -6.40
CA GLY A 26 -0.51 -8.32 -6.79
C GLY A 26 -0.47 -9.81 -6.46
N VAL A 27 -0.83 -10.20 -5.24
CA VAL A 27 -0.86 -11.61 -4.82
C VAL A 27 -1.93 -12.38 -5.61
N SER A 28 -3.14 -11.83 -5.73
CA SER A 28 -4.21 -12.45 -6.52
C SER A 28 -3.82 -12.59 -7.99
N GLY A 29 -3.25 -11.55 -8.60
CA GLY A 29 -2.80 -11.58 -9.99
C GLY A 29 -1.72 -12.64 -10.23
N ALA A 30 -0.70 -12.69 -9.37
CA ALA A 30 0.37 -13.69 -9.48
C ALA A 30 -0.14 -15.13 -9.36
N MET A 31 -1.09 -15.38 -8.46
CA MET A 31 -1.68 -16.70 -8.27
C MET A 31 -2.63 -17.09 -9.41
N LEU A 32 -3.39 -16.13 -9.96
CA LEU A 32 -4.25 -16.39 -11.12
C LEU A 32 -3.42 -16.71 -12.37
N MET A 33 -2.31 -16.00 -12.60
CA MET A 33 -1.41 -16.28 -13.73
C MET A 33 -0.76 -17.66 -13.66
N SER A 34 -0.44 -18.12 -12.45
CA SER A 34 0.20 -19.43 -12.22
C SER A 34 -0.80 -20.58 -12.06
N GLY A 35 -2.10 -20.28 -12.06
CA GLY A 35 -3.18 -21.19 -11.71
C GLY A 35 -3.49 -21.17 -10.21
N TRP A 36 -4.74 -20.84 -9.86
CA TRP A 36 -5.18 -20.61 -8.48
C TRP A 36 -4.98 -21.84 -7.57
N GLU A 37 -5.49 -22.98 -8.01
CA GLU A 37 -5.39 -24.27 -7.29
C GLU A 37 -3.93 -24.77 -7.22
N LEU A 38 -3.18 -24.61 -8.31
CA LEU A 38 -1.75 -24.97 -8.39
C LEU A 38 -0.90 -24.12 -7.45
N SER A 39 -1.31 -22.89 -7.20
CA SER A 39 -0.63 -21.95 -6.31
C SER A 39 -1.00 -22.14 -4.84
N GLY A 40 -1.78 -23.17 -4.48
CA GLY A 40 -2.18 -23.46 -3.10
C GLY A 40 -3.49 -22.79 -2.65
N GLY A 41 -4.23 -22.19 -3.58
CA GLY A 41 -5.59 -21.67 -3.35
C GLY A 41 -5.68 -20.60 -2.26
N TRP A 42 -6.82 -20.54 -1.57
CA TRP A 42 -7.13 -19.48 -0.61
C TRP A 42 -6.21 -19.45 0.62
N SER A 43 -5.69 -20.60 1.06
CA SER A 43 -4.82 -20.68 2.24
C SER A 43 -3.44 -20.07 1.96
N GLU A 44 -2.85 -20.38 0.80
CA GLU A 44 -1.57 -19.82 0.38
C GLU A 44 -1.69 -18.33 0.02
N TRP A 45 -2.83 -17.93 -0.57
CA TRP A 45 -3.16 -16.53 -0.81
C TRP A 45 -3.17 -15.71 0.49
N ALA A 46 -3.90 -16.19 1.51
CA ALA A 46 -3.98 -15.54 2.81
C ALA A 46 -2.60 -15.49 3.51
N ARG A 47 -1.79 -16.55 3.37
CA ARG A 47 -0.43 -16.59 3.92
C ARG A 47 0.49 -15.55 3.27
N ARG A 48 0.46 -15.44 1.93
CA ARG A 48 1.26 -14.45 1.18
C ARG A 48 0.84 -13.02 1.48
N LEU A 49 -0.46 -12.77 1.61
CA LEU A 49 -0.98 -11.48 2.03
C LEU A 49 -0.61 -11.14 3.47
N GLY A 50 -0.75 -12.11 4.39
CA GLY A 50 -0.43 -11.93 5.80
C GLY A 50 1.05 -11.64 6.05
N LEU A 51 1.95 -12.10 5.19
CA LEU A 51 3.39 -11.79 5.26
C LEU A 51 3.77 -10.53 4.48
N GLY A 52 3.15 -10.31 3.32
CA GLY A 52 3.46 -9.16 2.46
C GLY A 52 2.91 -7.83 3.00
N TYR A 53 1.69 -7.84 3.55
CA TYR A 53 1.03 -6.62 4.02
C TYR A 53 1.72 -5.94 5.22
N PRO A 54 2.20 -6.64 6.26
CA PRO A 54 2.96 -6.02 7.36
C PRO A 54 4.23 -5.30 6.88
N CYS A 55 4.91 -5.86 5.88
CA CYS A 55 6.08 -5.23 5.29
C CYS A 55 5.70 -3.90 4.59
N ALA A 56 4.58 -3.88 3.87
CA ALA A 56 4.07 -2.66 3.25
C ALA A 56 3.63 -1.63 4.30
N CYS A 57 3.02 -2.06 5.41
CA CYS A 57 2.65 -1.18 6.52
C CYS A 57 3.86 -0.46 7.13
N LEU A 58 5.00 -1.14 7.29
CA LEU A 58 6.23 -0.51 7.78
C LEU A 58 6.70 0.61 6.84
N VAL A 59 6.64 0.39 5.53
CA VAL A 59 6.98 1.42 4.54
C VAL A 59 6.03 2.62 4.64
N VAL A 60 4.72 2.37 4.76
CA VAL A 60 3.74 3.46 4.93
C VAL A 60 4.04 4.26 6.20
N LEU A 61 4.27 3.61 7.33
CA LEU A 61 4.50 4.30 8.61
C LEU A 61 5.82 5.08 8.64
N LEU A 62 6.88 4.57 7.99
CA LEU A 62 8.21 5.17 8.05
C LEU A 62 8.48 6.19 6.93
N VAL A 63 7.93 5.95 5.73
CA VAL A 63 8.29 6.70 4.52
C VAL A 63 7.21 7.72 4.15
N PHE A 64 5.92 7.35 4.17
CA PHE A 64 4.86 8.20 3.63
C PHE A 64 4.69 9.53 4.38
N PRO A 65 4.77 9.60 5.72
CA PRO A 65 4.70 10.86 6.48
C PRO A 65 5.74 11.90 6.07
N ARG A 66 6.90 11.48 5.55
CA ARG A 66 7.97 12.39 5.11
C ARG A 66 7.96 12.63 3.61
N LEU A 67 7.63 11.60 2.84
CA LEU A 67 7.67 11.64 1.38
C LEU A 67 6.47 12.41 0.81
N VAL A 68 5.26 12.13 1.29
CA VAL A 68 4.02 12.71 0.74
C VAL A 68 3.99 14.23 0.86
N PRO A 69 4.28 14.87 2.02
CA PRO A 69 4.31 16.32 2.10
C PRO A 69 5.38 16.98 1.22
N LYS A 70 6.53 16.31 1.02
CA LYS A 70 7.57 16.80 0.09
C LYS A 70 7.07 16.76 -1.35
N MET A 71 6.52 15.63 -1.78
CA MET A 71 5.99 15.48 -3.14
C MET A 71 4.83 16.43 -3.43
N THR A 72 3.90 16.60 -2.49
CA THR A 72 2.80 17.55 -2.64
C THR A 72 3.32 18.96 -2.89
N ARG A 73 4.31 19.43 -2.11
CA ARG A 73 4.94 20.74 -2.34
C ARG A 73 5.63 20.85 -3.69
N PHE A 74 6.36 19.81 -4.11
CA PHE A 74 7.02 19.80 -5.42
C PHE A 74 6.02 19.85 -6.59
N LEU A 75 4.89 19.16 -6.47
CA LEU A 75 3.86 19.11 -7.52
C LEU A 75 3.01 20.39 -7.56
N GLU A 76 2.72 21.01 -6.41
CA GLU A 76 1.98 22.28 -6.33
C GLU A 76 2.83 23.50 -6.74
N GLN A 77 4.15 23.40 -6.69
CA GLN A 77 5.07 24.45 -7.16
C GLN A 77 5.32 24.43 -8.68
N ARG A 78 4.76 23.44 -9.39
CA ARG A 78 4.89 23.28 -10.84
C ARG A 78 3.60 23.66 -11.55
#